data_AF-A0A9W8KYE6-F1
#
_entry.id   AF-A0A9W8KYE6-F1
#
_cell.length_a   1.000
_cell.length_b   1.000
_cell.length_c   1.000
_cell.angle_alpha   90.00
_cell.angle_beta   90.00
_cell.angle_gamma   90.00
#
_symmetry.space_group_name_H-M   'P 1'
#
loop_
_entity.id
_entity.type
_entity.pdbx_description
1 polymer ?
#
loop_
_entity_poly.entity_id
_entity_poly.type
_entity_poly.pdbx_seq_one_letter_code
_entity_poly.pdbx_strand_id
1 'polypeptide(L)'
;MAFELSANTSIGLEHWLEQNRRWREAKAPSSGDQLVKNQNTAKRKRPIGTLMYNHVFRKLVMEKRPLKEPLPLAEAIPILIHGWKQAGVWPADPQPPLPAK
;
A
#
# COMPACT_ATOMS: atom_id res chain seq x y z
N MET A 1 -23.77 -4.32 -31.27
CA MET A 1 -23.50 -3.81 -29.91
C MET A 1 -22.00 -3.94 -29.69
N ALA A 2 -21.25 -2.84 -29.87
CA ALA A 2 -19.81 -2.83 -29.69
C ALA A 2 -19.48 -2.45 -28.25
N PHE A 3 -18.76 -3.31 -27.53
CA PHE A 3 -18.17 -2.96 -26.24
C PHE A 3 -16.94 -2.09 -26.53
N GLU A 4 -17.07 -0.78 -26.32
CA GLU A 4 -15.91 0.10 -26.32
C GLU A 4 -14.98 -0.30 -25.18
N LEU A 5 -13.85 -0.91 -25.55
CA LEU A 5 -12.68 -1.01 -24.70
C LEU A 5 -12.12 0.42 -24.55
N SER A 6 -12.67 1.16 -23.59
CA SER A 6 -12.03 2.37 -23.09
C SER A 6 -10.67 1.97 -22.55
N ALA A 7 -9.65 2.15 -23.37
CA ALA A 7 -8.27 2.14 -22.97
C ALA A 7 -8.07 3.31 -22.00
N ASN A 8 -8.42 3.09 -20.74
CA ASN A 8 -8.17 3.98 -19.62
C ASN A 8 -6.65 4.06 -19.38
N THR A 9 -5.93 4.74 -20.27
CA THR A 9 -4.50 5.08 -20.19
C THR A 9 -4.17 6.03 -19.02
N SER A 10 -5.16 6.38 -18.20
CA SER A 10 -5.05 7.21 -17.00
C SER A 10 -4.98 6.41 -15.69
N ILE A 11 -5.11 5.07 -15.74
CA ILE A 11 -5.06 4.19 -14.55
C ILE A 11 -3.60 3.97 -14.16
N GLY A 12 -3.02 4.94 -13.49
CA GLY A 12 -1.67 4.78 -12.97
C GLY A 12 -1.27 5.99 -12.17
N LEU A 13 -0.42 6.83 -12.77
CA LEU A 13 0.19 7.95 -12.08
C LEU A 13 -0.83 9.02 -11.68
N GLU A 14 -1.66 9.49 -12.61
CA GLU A 14 -2.68 10.53 -12.34
C GLU A 14 -3.69 10.08 -11.28
N HIS A 15 -4.21 8.85 -11.42
CA HIS A 15 -5.11 8.26 -10.44
C HIS A 15 -4.44 8.10 -9.06
N TRP A 16 -3.17 7.69 -9.02
CA TRP A 16 -2.41 7.59 -7.78
C TRP A 16 -2.18 8.96 -7.14
N LEU A 17 -1.79 9.97 -7.93
CA LEU A 17 -1.57 11.34 -7.46
C LEU A 17 -2.85 11.94 -6.88
N GLU A 18 -3.97 11.80 -7.59
CA GLU A 18 -5.29 12.27 -7.14
C GLU A 18 -5.72 11.59 -5.84
N GLN A 19 -5.58 10.27 -5.76
CA GLN A 19 -5.93 9.50 -4.56
C GLN A 19 -5.03 9.88 -3.38
N ASN A 20 -3.73 10.03 -3.62
CA ASN A 20 -2.76 10.42 -2.59
C ASN A 20 -3.03 11.85 -2.10
N ARG A 21 -3.39 12.78 -3.00
CA ARG A 21 -3.82 14.13 -2.67
C ARG A 21 -5.02 14.09 -1.73
N ARG A 22 -6.08 13.37 -2.10
CA ARG A 22 -7.29 13.22 -1.28
C ARG A 22 -7.00 12.66 0.12
N TRP A 23 -6.12 11.67 0.22
CA TRP A 23 -5.72 11.12 1.52
C TRP A 23 -4.97 12.12 2.41
N ARG A 24 -4.18 13.02 1.81
CA ARG A 24 -3.46 14.08 2.54
C ARG A 24 -4.37 15.24 2.92
N GLU A 25 -5.31 15.60 2.06
CA GLU A 25 -6.28 16.68 2.31
C GLU A 25 -7.33 16.29 3.34
N ALA A 26 -7.88 15.06 3.26
CA ALA A 26 -8.86 14.56 4.23
C ALA A 26 -8.31 14.37 5.65
N LYS A 27 -6.98 14.44 5.83
CA LYS A 27 -6.28 14.32 7.11
C LYS A 27 -5.42 15.53 7.45
N ALA A 28 -5.47 16.62 6.66
CA ALA A 28 -4.76 17.83 7.04
C ALA A 28 -5.37 18.32 8.36
N PRO A 29 -4.60 18.39 9.47
CA PRO A 29 -5.09 19.09 10.66
C PRO A 29 -5.36 20.52 10.20
N SER A 30 -6.60 20.99 10.40
CA SER A 30 -6.97 22.37 10.14
C SER A 30 -5.87 23.26 10.72
N SER A 31 -5.27 24.10 9.88
CA SER A 31 -4.10 24.93 10.20
C SER A 31 -4.23 25.53 11.60
N GLY A 32 -3.51 24.96 12.58
CA GLY A 32 -3.64 25.37 13.97
C GLY A 32 -3.03 24.41 14.98
N ASP A 33 -3.18 23.09 14.79
CA ASP A 33 -2.65 22.14 15.77
C ASP A 33 -1.24 21.67 15.45
N GLN A 34 -0.33 22.24 16.23
CA GLN A 34 1.06 21.86 16.48
C GLN A 34 1.49 20.52 15.89
N LEU A 35 2.60 20.56 15.16
CA LEU A 35 3.54 19.46 15.01
C LEU A 35 3.89 18.91 16.40
N VAL A 36 3.07 18.00 16.92
CA VAL A 36 3.42 17.24 18.11
C VAL A 36 4.60 16.39 17.69
N LYS A 37 5.79 16.82 18.11
CA LYS A 37 7.01 16.02 18.18
C LYS A 37 6.74 14.83 19.10
N ASN A 38 5.95 13.85 18.66
CA ASN A 38 5.88 12.53 19.28
C ASN A 38 6.99 11.65 18.69
N GLN A 39 8.22 12.15 18.80
CA GLN A 39 9.39 11.28 18.84
C GLN A 39 9.42 10.69 20.25
N ASN A 40 9.38 9.37 20.38
CA ASN A 40 9.33 8.57 21.62
C ASN A 40 7.94 8.59 22.30
N THR A 41 7.13 7.53 22.22
CA THR A 41 7.25 6.34 23.11
C THR A 41 6.37 5.18 22.64
N ALA A 42 6.14 5.01 21.32
CA ALA A 42 5.57 3.75 20.85
C ALA A 42 6.60 2.65 21.14
N LYS A 43 6.42 1.90 22.24
CA LYS A 43 7.20 0.70 22.57
C LYS A 43 7.45 -0.02 21.25
N ARG A 44 8.71 -0.16 20.83
CA ARG A 44 9.08 -0.89 19.60
C ARG A 44 8.37 -2.23 19.67
N LYS A 45 7.22 -2.34 19.00
CA LYS A 45 6.51 -3.61 18.91
C LYS A 45 7.46 -4.49 18.13
N ARG A 46 7.61 -5.73 18.61
CA ARG A 46 8.47 -6.68 17.92
C ARG A 46 7.98 -6.72 16.47
N PRO A 47 8.90 -6.72 15.49
CA PRO A 47 8.51 -6.76 14.10
C PRO A 47 7.56 -7.94 13.89
N ILE A 48 6.51 -7.71 13.10
CA ILE A 48 5.58 -8.77 12.75
C ILE A 48 6.38 -9.91 12.10
N GLY A 49 6.24 -11.12 12.64
CA GLY A 49 6.89 -12.30 12.06
C GLY A 49 6.31 -12.62 10.68
N THR A 50 7.15 -13.13 9.78
CA THR A 50 6.75 -13.50 8.41
C THR A 50 5.56 -14.45 8.35
N LEU A 51 5.42 -15.36 9.33
CA LEU A 51 4.28 -16.25 9.48
C LEU A 51 2.93 -15.52 9.56
N MET A 52 2.92 -14.27 10.05
CA MET A 52 1.71 -13.46 10.21
C MET A 52 1.41 -12.57 8.99
N TYR A 53 2.31 -12.51 8.00
CA TYR A 53 2.14 -11.59 6.87
C TYR A 53 0.88 -11.88 6.07
N ASN A 54 0.59 -13.15 5.80
CA ASN A 54 -0.61 -13.55 5.07
C ASN A 54 -1.89 -13.18 5.83
N HIS A 55 -1.89 -13.36 7.15
CA HIS A 55 -3.04 -13.03 7.99
C HIS A 55 -3.30 -11.52 8.01
N VAL A 56 -2.24 -10.73 8.20
CA VAL A 56 -2.33 -9.27 8.22
C VAL A 56 -2.73 -8.74 6.85
N PHE A 57 -2.13 -9.26 5.78
CA PHE A 57 -2.51 -8.93 4.40
C PHE A 57 -3.98 -9.21 4.12
N ARG A 58 -4.48 -10.40 4.48
CA ARG A 58 -5.89 -10.77 4.28
C ARG A 58 -6.82 -9.79 4.99
N LYS A 59 -6.55 -9.46 6.25
CA LYS A 59 -7.39 -8.53 7.01
C LYS A 59 -7.36 -7.10 6.44
N LEU A 60 -6.18 -6.63 6.05
CA LEU A 60 -5.98 -5.28 5.54
C LEU A 60 -6.57 -5.10 4.13
N VAL A 61 -6.24 -6.01 3.21
CA VAL A 61 -6.48 -5.84 1.78
C VAL A 61 -7.79 -6.51 1.36
N MET A 62 -8.03 -7.74 1.81
CA MET A 62 -9.21 -8.50 1.38
C MET A 62 -10.45 -8.12 2.20
N GLU A 63 -10.30 -8.09 3.54
CA GLU A 63 -11.43 -7.78 4.44
C GLU A 63 -11.63 -6.28 4.69
N LYS A 64 -10.69 -5.42 4.24
CA LYS A 64 -10.69 -3.97 4.46
C LYS A 64 -10.92 -3.58 5.93
N ARG A 65 -10.45 -4.41 6.86
CA ARG A 65 -10.64 -4.15 8.29
C ARG A 65 -9.69 -3.05 8.75
N PRO A 66 -10.19 -2.05 9.51
CA PRO A 66 -9.33 -1.06 10.13
C PRO A 66 -8.42 -1.73 11.16
N LEU A 67 -7.14 -1.35 11.17
CA LEU A 67 -6.23 -1.81 12.21
C LEU A 67 -6.58 -1.14 13.53
N LYS A 68 -6.65 -1.94 14.59
CA LYS A 68 -6.84 -1.43 15.96
C LYS A 68 -5.67 -0.54 16.40
N GLU A 69 -4.48 -0.82 15.88
CA GLU A 69 -3.25 -0.09 16.19
C GLU A 69 -2.55 0.30 14.87
N PRO A 70 -1.98 1.51 14.79
CA PRO A 70 -1.30 1.94 13.59
C PRO A 70 -0.08 1.05 13.31
N LEU A 71 -0.02 0.52 12.08
CA LEU A 71 1.10 -0.28 11.60
C LEU A 71 2.18 0.66 11.02
N PRO A 72 3.44 0.56 11.45
CA PRO A 72 4.54 1.31 10.84
C PRO A 72 4.65 0.99 9.35
N LEU A 73 4.81 2.02 8.51
CA LEU A 73 4.89 1.85 7.06
C LEU A 73 6.02 0.89 6.65
N ALA A 74 7.16 0.95 7.35
CA ALA A 74 8.30 0.06 7.13
C ALA A 74 7.96 -1.43 7.31
N GLU A 75 7.01 -1.78 8.17
CA GLU A 75 6.52 -3.15 8.34
C GLU A 75 5.38 -3.49 7.38
N ALA A 76 4.56 -2.51 7.02
CA ALA A 76 3.45 -2.71 6.09
C ALA A 76 3.93 -3.10 4.67
N ILE A 77 5.00 -2.48 4.19
CA ILE A 77 5.55 -2.73 2.84
C ILE A 77 5.87 -4.23 2.61
N PRO A 78 6.72 -4.89 3.42
CA PRO A 78 7.04 -6.30 3.20
C PRO A 78 5.82 -7.22 3.34
N ILE A 79 4.86 -6.90 4.21
CA ILE A 79 3.59 -7.65 4.35
C ILE A 79 2.79 -7.59 3.04
N LEU A 80 2.63 -6.38 2.48
CA LEU A 80 1.86 -6.17 1.24
C LEU A 80 2.52 -6.86 0.06
N ILE A 81 3.84 -6.70 -0.11
CA ILE A 81 4.59 -7.36 -1.19
C ILE A 81 4.45 -8.88 -1.08
N HIS A 82 4.60 -9.45 0.13
CA HIS A 82 4.47 -10.88 0.34
C HIS A 82 3.08 -11.39 -0.05
N GLY A 83 2.01 -10.72 0.40
CA GLY A 83 0.64 -11.08 0.07
C GLY A 83 0.31 -10.94 -1.42
N TRP A 84 0.78 -9.87 -2.08
CA TRP A 84 0.58 -9.70 -3.52
C TRP A 84 1.34 -10.73 -4.37
N LYS A 85 2.55 -11.13 -3.94
CA LYS A 85 3.30 -12.22 -4.58
C LYS A 85 2.55 -13.55 -4.45
N GLN A 86 2.03 -13.86 -3.27
CA GLN A 86 1.23 -15.06 -3.05
C GLN A 86 -0.09 -15.05 -3.84
N ALA A 87 -0.71 -13.89 -3.99
CA ALA A 87 -1.94 -13.73 -4.77
C ALA A 87 -1.70 -13.74 -6.31
N GLY A 88 -0.44 -13.74 -6.77
CA GLY A 88 -0.10 -13.66 -8.20
C GLY A 88 -0.40 -12.31 -8.84
N VAL A 89 -0.72 -11.28 -8.04
CA VAL A 89 -1.05 -9.91 -8.52
C VAL A 89 0.21 -9.04 -8.58
N TRP A 90 1.27 -9.43 -7.87
CA TRP A 90 2.55 -8.73 -7.95
C TRP A 90 3.17 -8.93 -9.33
N PRO A 91 3.56 -7.85 -10.04
CA PRO A 91 4.20 -7.98 -11.34
C PRO A 91 5.47 -8.82 -11.19
N ALA A 92 5.61 -9.84 -12.03
CA ALA A 92 6.88 -10.53 -12.18
C ALA A 92 7.92 -9.51 -12.65
N ASP A 93 9.15 -9.59 -12.13
CA ASP A 93 10.22 -8.71 -12.59
C ASP A 93 10.30 -8.78 -14.11
N PRO A 94 10.32 -7.64 -14.81
CA PRO A 94 10.42 -7.62 -16.27
C PRO A 94 11.64 -8.44 -16.64
N GLN A 95 11.40 -9.56 -17.33
CA GLN A 95 12.49 -10.39 -17.82
C GLN A 95 13.34 -9.50 -18.75
N PRO A 96 14.66 -9.42 -18.56
CA PRO A 96 15.51 -8.69 -19.49
C PRO A 96 15.29 -9.27 -20.89
N PRO A 97 15.22 -8.42 -21.94
CA PRO A 97 15.02 -8.90 -23.30
C PRO A 97 16.15 -9.89 -23.64
N LEU A 98 15.75 -11.05 -24.19
CA LEU A 98 16.70 -12.07 -24.63
C LEU A 98 17.68 -11.45 -25.66
N PRO A 99 18.98 -11.79 -25.60
CA PRO A 99 19.94 -11.26 -26.56
C PRO A 99 19.54 -11.66 -27.98
N ALA A 100 19.45 -10.67 -28.88
CA ALA A 100 19.25 -10.90 -30.29
C ALA A 100 20.44 -11.73 -30.82
N LYS A 101 20.14 -12.84 -31.50
CA LYS A 101 21.12 -13.75 -32.07
C LYS A 101 21.56 -13.28 -33.45
#